data_AF-A0A3D1QV44-F1
#
_entry.id   AF-A0A3D1QV44-F1
#
_cell.length_a   1.000
_cell.length_b   1.000
_cell.length_c   1.000
_cell.angle_alpha   90.00
_cell.angle_beta   90.00
_cell.angle_gamma   90.00
#
_symmetry.space_group_name_H-M   'P 1'
#
loop_
_entity.id
_entity.type
_entity.pdbx_description
1 polymer ?
#
loop_
_entity_poly.entity_id
_entity_poly.type
_entity_poly.pdbx_seq_one_letter_code
_entity_poly.pdbx_strand_id
1 'polypeptide(L)'
;DGALALAMIEVLLEEELHDEAFAAKWMHGFGELRGLVQHFRPDTVEGITGVPAETIRQLARRIAGARGASPVMYTGLEYSDSGVQAIRAVFTLWALAGQLDVPGGLVFRMKENSFPQNRRHLVPNPDVRKALGRDRFPVYSHYRGESHAIALPKSVLGGEPYRIRALINLGGSLITAWPDPALWRKTLAALDLFVCINRHHTADSAYADLVLPATTGYENTSFMRYGPLFKIRERLLEPVGEARNDALILAELARRLGYGHLYP
;
A
#
# COMPACT_ATOMS: atom_id res chain seq x y z
N ASP A 1 2.82 13.51 -12.81
CA ASP A 1 2.34 13.99 -11.48
C ASP A 1 3.42 14.61 -10.61
N GLY A 2 4.52 13.90 -10.31
CA GLY A 2 5.58 14.45 -9.43
C GLY A 2 6.14 15.80 -9.92
N ALA A 3 6.41 15.93 -11.22
CA ALA A 3 6.84 17.20 -11.83
C ALA A 3 5.79 18.32 -11.66
N LEU A 4 4.51 18.00 -11.77
CA LEU A 4 3.41 18.95 -11.55
C LEU A 4 3.39 19.45 -10.11
N ALA A 5 3.53 18.54 -9.13
CA ALA A 5 3.61 18.91 -7.71
C ALA A 5 4.84 19.78 -7.40
N LEU A 6 6.01 19.45 -7.96
CA LEU A 6 7.22 20.26 -7.81
C LEU A 6 7.08 21.65 -8.45
N ALA A 7 6.40 21.76 -9.60
CA ALA A 7 6.11 23.06 -10.20
C ALA A 7 5.16 23.90 -9.35
N MET A 8 4.15 23.29 -8.73
CA MET A 8 3.28 23.99 -7.81
C MET A 8 4.06 24.45 -6.56
N ILE A 9 5.00 23.65 -6.05
CA ILE A 9 5.89 24.08 -4.96
C ILE A 9 6.74 25.27 -5.40
N GLU A 10 7.32 25.25 -6.60
CA GLU A 10 8.08 26.38 -7.15
C GLU A 10 7.23 27.66 -7.16
N VAL A 11 5.98 27.58 -7.60
CA VAL A 11 5.05 28.74 -7.57
C VAL A 11 4.82 29.24 -6.15
N LEU A 12 4.61 28.35 -5.17
CA LEU A 12 4.43 28.78 -3.78
C LEU A 12 5.67 29.48 -3.21
N LEU A 13 6.86 29.10 -3.66
CA LEU A 13 8.12 29.70 -3.22
C LEU A 13 8.42 31.02 -3.95
N GLU A 14 8.24 31.05 -5.27
CA GLU A 14 8.45 32.23 -6.14
C GLU A 14 7.49 33.38 -5.76
N GLU A 15 6.26 33.07 -5.39
CA GLU A 15 5.22 34.04 -5.04
C GLU A 15 5.08 34.27 -3.52
N GLU A 16 5.97 33.69 -2.70
CA GLU A 16 5.95 33.83 -1.23
C GLU A 16 4.60 33.41 -0.59
N LEU A 17 3.95 32.38 -1.15
CA LEU A 17 2.65 31.85 -0.72
C LEU A 17 2.73 30.67 0.25
N HIS A 18 3.94 30.20 0.55
CA HIS A 18 4.16 29.05 1.44
C HIS A 18 4.07 29.44 2.93
N ASP A 19 3.73 28.48 3.78
CA ASP A 19 3.79 28.61 5.24
C ASP A 19 5.25 28.65 5.71
N GLU A 20 5.80 29.86 5.83
CA GLU A 20 7.18 30.10 6.26
C GLU A 20 7.46 29.56 7.68
N ALA A 21 6.49 29.70 8.58
CA ALA A 21 6.64 29.26 9.96
C ALA A 21 6.71 27.73 10.04
N PHE A 22 5.91 27.04 9.22
CA PHE A 22 5.98 25.59 9.07
C PHE A 22 7.33 25.18 8.47
N ALA A 23 7.74 25.81 7.37
CA ALA A 23 9.00 25.50 6.69
C ALA A 23 10.21 25.66 7.62
N ALA A 24 10.24 26.71 8.45
CA ALA A 24 11.34 26.97 9.37
C ALA A 24 11.41 26.00 10.56
N LYS A 25 10.26 25.54 11.07
CA LYS A 25 10.17 24.77 12.32
C LYS A 25 10.06 23.26 12.10
N TRP A 26 9.38 22.85 11.04
CA TRP A 26 8.88 21.47 10.88
C TRP A 26 9.39 20.77 9.62
N MET A 27 10.19 21.44 8.80
CA MET A 27 10.80 20.82 7.63
C MET A 27 12.29 20.54 7.82
N HIS A 28 12.73 19.45 7.20
CA HIS A 28 14.15 19.13 7.01
C HIS A 28 14.44 19.08 5.51
N GLY A 29 15.58 19.64 5.09
CA GLY A 29 15.98 19.68 3.67
C GLY A 29 15.30 20.78 2.84
N PHE A 30 14.79 21.84 3.47
CA PHE A 30 14.04 22.89 2.77
C PHE A 30 14.93 23.72 1.82
N GLY A 31 16.20 23.95 2.17
CA GLY A 31 17.14 24.67 1.31
C GLY A 31 17.44 23.89 0.02
N GLU A 32 17.64 22.59 0.14
CA GLU A 32 17.85 21.67 -0.97
C GLU A 32 16.60 21.57 -1.85
N LEU A 33 15.41 21.56 -1.24
CA LEU A 33 14.15 21.62 -1.97
C LEU A 33 14.04 22.90 -2.80
N ARG A 34 14.38 24.07 -2.23
CA ARG A 34 14.40 25.35 -2.97
C ARG A 34 15.29 25.28 -4.19
N GLY A 35 16.47 24.67 -4.09
CA GLY A 35 17.35 24.46 -5.24
C GLY A 35 16.74 23.50 -6.27
N LEU A 36 16.11 22.41 -5.82
CA LEU A 36 15.50 21.41 -6.70
C LEU A 36 14.36 22.00 -7.54
N VAL A 37 13.43 22.73 -6.91
CA VAL A 37 12.19 23.17 -7.56
C VAL A 37 12.40 24.25 -8.62
N GLN A 38 13.54 24.95 -8.61
CA GLN A 38 13.94 25.88 -9.67
C GLN A 38 14.07 25.19 -11.05
N HIS A 39 14.32 23.88 -11.08
CA HIS A 39 14.34 23.10 -12.32
C HIS A 39 12.94 22.72 -12.82
N PHE A 40 11.90 23.01 -12.05
CA PHE A 40 10.50 22.67 -12.31
C PHE A 40 9.63 23.90 -12.47
N ARG A 41 10.14 25.00 -13.04
CA ARG A 41 9.31 26.17 -13.35
C ARG A 41 8.11 25.76 -14.22
N PRO A 42 6.91 26.36 -14.03
CA PRO A 42 5.71 25.96 -14.76
C PRO A 42 5.86 25.87 -16.28
N ASP A 43 6.61 26.79 -16.90
CA ASP A 43 6.86 26.79 -18.35
C ASP A 43 7.68 25.56 -18.80
N THR A 44 8.61 25.10 -17.96
CA THR A 44 9.36 23.86 -18.19
C THR A 44 8.48 22.63 -18.00
N VAL A 45 7.65 22.63 -16.96
CA VAL A 45 6.80 21.49 -16.60
C VAL A 45 5.59 21.33 -17.52
N GLU A 46 5.16 22.39 -18.20
CA GLU A 46 4.18 22.30 -19.29
C GLU A 46 4.66 21.33 -20.38
N GLY A 47 5.93 21.38 -20.77
CA GLY A 47 6.50 20.44 -21.74
C GLY A 47 6.55 18.98 -21.25
N ILE A 48 6.62 18.76 -19.92
CA ILE A 48 6.66 17.41 -19.32
C ILE A 48 5.25 16.82 -19.18
N THR A 49 4.30 17.66 -18.78
CA THR A 49 2.97 17.22 -18.33
C THR A 49 1.86 17.47 -19.33
N GLY A 50 2.07 18.37 -20.28
CA GLY A 50 1.03 18.90 -21.17
C GLY A 50 0.02 19.82 -20.47
N VAL A 51 0.21 20.14 -19.18
CA VAL A 51 -0.66 21.06 -18.43
C VAL A 51 -0.15 22.48 -18.64
N PRO A 52 -0.99 23.43 -19.11
CA PRO A 52 -0.55 24.80 -19.34
C PRO A 52 0.06 25.44 -18.09
N ALA A 53 1.17 26.15 -18.24
CA ALA A 53 1.91 26.78 -17.14
C ALA A 53 0.99 27.65 -16.26
N GLU A 54 0.09 28.42 -16.89
CA GLU A 54 -0.86 29.26 -16.17
C GLU A 54 -1.88 28.43 -15.36
N THR A 55 -2.30 27.27 -15.85
CA THR A 55 -3.15 26.34 -15.08
C THR A 55 -2.42 25.82 -13.84
N ILE A 56 -1.12 25.52 -13.95
CA ILE A 56 -0.29 25.10 -12.81
C ILE A 56 -0.21 26.21 -11.76
N ARG A 57 0.07 27.45 -12.19
CA ARG A 57 0.13 28.64 -11.30
C ARG A 57 -1.19 28.88 -10.59
N GLN A 58 -2.30 28.87 -11.34
CA GLN A 58 -3.64 29.03 -10.78
C GLN A 58 -3.99 27.94 -9.76
N LEU A 59 -3.62 26.68 -10.04
CA LEU A 59 -3.88 25.59 -9.12
C LEU A 59 -3.08 25.74 -7.82
N ALA A 60 -1.80 26.09 -7.88
CA ALA A 60 -0.97 26.33 -6.70
C ALA A 60 -1.55 27.45 -5.82
N ARG A 61 -1.89 28.60 -6.42
CA ARG A 61 -2.53 29.74 -5.72
C ARG A 61 -3.85 29.34 -5.07
N ARG A 62 -4.68 28.56 -5.76
CA ARG A 62 -5.98 28.10 -5.24
C ARG A 62 -5.81 27.15 -4.05
N ILE A 63 -4.82 26.27 -4.07
CA ILE A 63 -4.54 25.36 -2.95
C ILE A 63 -4.03 26.15 -1.75
N ALA A 64 -3.05 27.05 -1.92
CA ALA A 64 -2.54 27.89 -0.83
C ALA A 64 -3.61 28.83 -0.25
N GLY A 65 -4.46 29.42 -1.09
CA GLY A 65 -5.53 30.33 -0.66
C GLY A 65 -6.79 29.64 -0.12
N ALA A 66 -6.86 28.31 -0.11
CA ALA A 66 -8.06 27.58 0.33
C ALA A 66 -8.21 27.59 1.86
N ARG A 67 -9.46 27.69 2.34
CA ARG A 67 -9.83 27.47 3.74
C ARG A 67 -9.95 25.97 4.08
N GLY A 68 -8.93 25.20 3.69
CA GLY A 68 -8.90 23.74 3.72
C GLY A 68 -8.96 23.11 2.32
N ALA A 69 -7.91 22.38 1.97
CA ALA A 69 -7.83 21.56 0.76
C ALA A 69 -7.28 20.17 1.09
N SER A 70 -8.06 19.12 0.79
CA SER A 70 -7.66 17.73 1.05
C SER A 70 -7.27 17.03 -0.26
N PRO A 71 -6.09 16.39 -0.34
CA PRO A 71 -5.71 15.61 -1.51
C PRO A 71 -6.49 14.28 -1.49
N VAL A 72 -7.24 14.00 -2.55
CA VAL A 72 -7.83 12.67 -2.76
C VAL A 72 -6.92 11.90 -3.70
N MET A 73 -6.10 11.04 -3.12
CA MET A 73 -5.16 10.20 -3.83
C MET A 73 -5.57 8.74 -3.73
N TYR A 74 -5.36 8.00 -4.82
CA TYR A 74 -5.54 6.56 -4.92
C TYR A 74 -4.33 5.96 -5.64
N THR A 75 -4.47 4.74 -6.14
CA THR A 75 -3.42 3.91 -6.73
C THR A 75 -2.75 4.48 -7.98
N GLY A 76 -3.28 5.54 -8.60
CA GLY A 76 -2.73 6.11 -9.84
C GLY A 76 -1.26 6.51 -9.74
N LEU A 77 -0.86 7.17 -8.64
CA LEU A 77 0.55 7.54 -8.42
C LEU A 77 1.42 6.31 -8.13
N GLU A 78 0.85 5.30 -7.49
CA GLU A 78 1.55 4.08 -7.07
C GLU A 78 1.93 3.18 -8.26
N TYR A 79 1.22 3.29 -9.39
CA TYR A 79 1.51 2.55 -10.63
C TYR A 79 2.48 3.26 -11.57
N SER A 80 3.41 4.04 -11.02
CA SER A 80 4.48 4.68 -11.78
C SER A 80 5.84 4.44 -11.13
N ASP A 81 6.90 4.41 -11.94
CA ASP A 81 8.28 4.22 -11.46
C ASP A 81 8.75 5.31 -10.48
N SER A 82 8.11 6.49 -10.54
CA SER A 82 8.39 7.63 -9.67
C SER A 82 7.36 7.79 -8.54
N GLY A 83 6.48 6.81 -8.32
CA GLY A 83 5.32 6.93 -7.43
C GLY A 83 5.67 7.41 -6.01
N VAL A 84 6.71 6.85 -5.40
CA VAL A 84 7.20 7.30 -4.07
C VAL A 84 7.59 8.77 -4.09
N GLN A 85 8.28 9.22 -5.13
CA GLN A 85 8.73 10.61 -5.25
C GLN A 85 7.58 11.56 -5.56
N ALA A 86 6.63 11.13 -6.40
CA ALA A 86 5.42 11.89 -6.70
C ALA A 86 4.55 12.08 -5.45
N ILE A 87 4.32 11.02 -4.68
CA ILE A 87 3.58 11.07 -3.41
C ILE A 87 4.31 11.99 -2.41
N ARG A 88 5.64 11.88 -2.32
CA ARG A 88 6.45 12.77 -1.46
C ARG A 88 6.30 14.23 -1.86
N ALA A 89 6.41 14.55 -3.15
CA ALA A 89 6.24 15.91 -3.66
C ALA A 89 4.83 16.45 -3.37
N VAL A 90 3.79 15.63 -3.53
CA VAL A 90 2.40 16.01 -3.18
C VAL A 90 2.27 16.32 -1.69
N PHE A 91 2.72 15.46 -0.79
CA PHE A 91 2.62 15.77 0.65
C PHE A 91 3.48 16.97 1.06
N THR A 92 4.64 17.18 0.43
CA THR A 92 5.44 18.39 0.63
C THR A 92 4.71 19.65 0.15
N LEU A 93 4.02 19.59 -0.99
CA LEU A 93 3.19 20.69 -1.47
C LEU A 93 2.09 21.05 -0.47
N TRP A 94 1.37 20.05 0.05
CA TRP A 94 0.32 20.28 1.05
C TRP A 94 0.86 20.84 2.37
N ALA A 95 2.06 20.41 2.77
CA ALA A 95 2.77 20.97 3.92
C ALA A 95 3.09 22.45 3.73
N LEU A 96 3.72 22.79 2.60
CA LEU A 96 4.08 24.16 2.28
C LEU A 96 2.87 25.06 2.01
N ALA A 97 1.76 24.51 1.51
CA ALA A 97 0.52 25.26 1.28
C ALA A 97 -0.27 25.53 2.57
N GLY A 98 0.21 25.12 3.75
CA GLY A 98 -0.51 25.30 5.01
C GLY A 98 -1.77 24.42 5.12
N GLN A 99 -1.81 23.30 4.41
CA GLN A 99 -3.00 22.43 4.31
C GLN A 99 -2.90 21.15 5.15
N LEU A 100 -1.90 21.04 6.02
CA LEU A 100 -1.76 19.94 6.99
C LEU A 100 -2.49 20.27 8.29
N ASP A 101 -3.31 19.34 8.76
CA ASP A 101 -4.01 19.36 10.04
C ASP A 101 -4.90 20.60 10.29
N VAL A 102 -5.47 21.14 9.21
CA VAL A 102 -6.47 22.21 9.24
C VAL A 102 -7.87 21.68 8.87
N PRO A 103 -8.97 22.30 9.35
CA PRO A 103 -10.32 21.95 8.91
C PRO A 103 -10.44 21.97 7.38
N GLY A 104 -10.90 20.87 6.78
CA GLY A 104 -10.99 20.70 5.32
C GLY A 104 -9.67 20.33 4.61
N GLY A 105 -8.55 20.34 5.33
CA GLY A 105 -7.23 19.95 4.83
C GLY A 105 -6.91 18.46 4.92
N LEU A 106 -5.62 18.13 4.85
CA LEU A 106 -5.11 16.78 5.11
C LEU A 106 -4.90 16.61 6.63
N VAL A 107 -5.83 15.93 7.29
CA VAL A 107 -5.80 15.75 8.75
C VAL A 107 -4.93 14.56 9.17
N PHE A 108 -4.24 14.70 10.30
CA PHE A 108 -3.50 13.58 10.88
C PHE A 108 -4.43 12.62 11.60
N ARG A 109 -4.25 11.33 11.34
CA ARG A 109 -4.94 10.29 12.12
C ARG A 109 -4.11 9.94 13.35
N MET A 110 -4.49 10.53 14.48
CA MET A 110 -3.89 10.22 15.78
C MET A 110 -4.16 8.75 16.18
N LYS A 111 -3.18 8.12 16.83
CA LYS A 111 -3.22 6.69 17.19
C LYS A 111 -4.37 6.37 18.14
N GLU A 112 -4.69 7.31 19.01
CA GLU A 112 -5.75 7.26 20.00
C GLU A 112 -7.15 7.22 19.34
N ASN A 113 -7.26 7.74 18.10
CA ASN A 113 -8.49 7.76 17.31
C ASN A 113 -8.68 6.47 16.49
N SER A 114 -8.10 5.36 16.94
CA SER A 114 -8.24 4.05 16.31
C SER A 114 -8.88 3.05 17.27
N PHE A 115 -9.80 2.23 16.75
CA PHE A 115 -10.41 1.19 17.57
C PHE A 115 -9.35 0.13 17.97
N PRO A 116 -9.19 -0.17 19.28
CA PRO A 116 -8.16 -1.10 19.76
C PRO A 116 -8.43 -2.51 19.25
N GLN A 117 -7.43 -3.11 18.62
CA GLN A 117 -7.52 -4.49 18.15
C GLN A 117 -6.68 -5.39 19.07
N ASN A 118 -7.27 -6.51 19.50
CA ASN A 118 -6.51 -7.53 20.19
C ASN A 118 -5.47 -8.13 19.22
N ARG A 119 -4.19 -7.94 19.56
CA ARG A 119 -3.03 -8.43 18.79
C ARG A 119 -2.20 -9.42 19.60
N ARG A 120 -2.70 -9.91 20.74
CA ARG A 120 -1.99 -10.78 21.70
C ARG A 120 -1.37 -12.02 21.05
N HIS A 121 -2.04 -12.56 20.04
CA HIS A 121 -1.64 -13.80 19.35
C HIS A 121 -0.89 -13.55 18.03
N LEU A 122 -0.58 -12.30 17.69
CA LEU A 122 0.25 -12.02 16.52
C LEU A 122 1.71 -12.35 16.83
N VAL A 123 2.24 -13.31 16.08
CA VAL A 123 3.64 -13.70 16.15
C VAL A 123 4.45 -12.74 15.28
N PRO A 124 5.46 -12.03 15.81
CA PRO A 124 6.33 -11.19 14.99
C PRO A 124 7.17 -12.04 14.03
N ASN A 125 7.60 -11.45 12.93
CA ASN A 125 8.53 -12.11 12.02
C ASN A 125 9.80 -12.51 12.79
N PRO A 126 10.14 -13.81 12.86
CA PRO A 126 11.26 -14.27 13.67
C PRO A 126 12.62 -13.84 13.11
N ASP A 127 12.72 -13.55 11.81
CA ASP A 127 13.95 -13.03 11.21
C ASP A 127 13.67 -12.21 9.93
N VAL A 128 13.43 -10.91 10.11
CA VAL A 128 13.24 -9.97 9.00
C VAL A 128 14.47 -9.86 8.08
N ARG A 129 15.65 -10.34 8.46
CA ARG A 129 16.84 -10.34 7.59
C ARG A 129 16.69 -11.35 6.45
N LYS A 130 15.83 -12.35 6.61
CA LYS A 130 15.52 -13.33 5.57
C LYS A 130 14.44 -12.84 4.60
N ALA A 131 13.77 -11.72 4.86
CA ALA A 131 12.72 -11.21 3.97
C ALA A 131 13.19 -11.10 2.52
N LEU A 132 12.45 -11.71 1.58
CA LEU A 132 12.79 -11.67 0.16
C LEU A 132 12.76 -10.23 -0.36
N GLY A 133 13.75 -9.89 -1.19
CA GLY A 133 13.87 -8.56 -1.79
C GLY A 133 14.31 -7.45 -0.82
N ARG A 134 14.71 -7.77 0.41
CA ARG A 134 15.20 -6.76 1.38
C ARG A 134 16.43 -5.99 0.89
N ASP A 135 17.32 -6.66 0.17
CA ASP A 135 18.51 -6.08 -0.47
C ASP A 135 18.15 -5.02 -1.52
N ARG A 136 17.03 -5.23 -2.21
CA ARG A 136 16.52 -4.32 -3.25
C ARG A 136 15.50 -3.30 -2.74
N PHE A 137 14.71 -3.66 -1.74
CA PHE A 137 13.60 -2.88 -1.18
C PHE A 137 13.75 -2.70 0.35
N PRO A 138 14.87 -2.13 0.83
CA PRO A 138 15.18 -2.08 2.26
C PRO A 138 14.18 -1.24 3.06
N VAL A 139 13.65 -0.16 2.46
CA VAL A 139 12.63 0.71 3.09
C VAL A 139 11.33 -0.07 3.30
N TYR A 140 10.87 -0.82 2.29
CA TYR A 140 9.68 -1.66 2.40
C TYR A 140 9.82 -2.68 3.53
N SER A 141 10.92 -3.44 3.54
CA SER A 141 11.16 -4.45 4.58
C SER A 141 11.32 -3.85 5.97
N HIS A 142 11.89 -2.65 6.10
CA HIS A 142 11.99 -1.95 7.38
C HIS A 142 10.62 -1.58 7.96
N TYR A 143 9.75 -0.96 7.16
CA TYR A 143 8.43 -0.51 7.64
C TYR A 143 7.40 -1.64 7.74
N ARG A 144 7.47 -2.64 6.85
CA ARG A 144 6.49 -3.73 6.79
C ARG A 144 6.87 -4.96 7.61
N GLY A 145 8.17 -5.19 7.80
CA GLY A 145 8.65 -6.39 8.49
C GLY A 145 8.43 -7.69 7.70
N GLU A 146 8.19 -7.61 6.38
CA GLU A 146 7.81 -8.76 5.53
C GLU A 146 8.60 -8.79 4.21
N SER A 147 8.50 -9.93 3.50
CA SER A 147 9.07 -10.15 2.17
C SER A 147 8.34 -9.32 1.11
N HIS A 148 9.09 -8.75 0.16
CA HIS A 148 8.48 -8.07 -0.98
C HIS A 148 8.00 -9.10 -2.01
N ALA A 149 6.71 -9.11 -2.32
CA ALA A 149 6.09 -10.16 -3.16
C ALA A 149 6.70 -10.30 -4.56
N ILE A 150 7.15 -9.19 -5.18
CA ILE A 150 7.82 -9.23 -6.50
C ILE A 150 9.14 -10.03 -6.52
N ALA A 151 9.73 -10.32 -5.35
CA ALA A 151 10.93 -11.15 -5.25
C ALA A 151 10.61 -12.65 -5.28
N LEU A 152 9.34 -13.04 -5.15
CA LEU A 152 8.92 -14.45 -5.09
C LEU A 152 9.29 -15.23 -6.36
N PRO A 153 9.05 -14.75 -7.59
CA PRO A 153 9.47 -15.46 -8.81
C PRO A 153 10.96 -15.80 -8.84
N LYS A 154 11.83 -14.85 -8.47
CA LYS A 154 13.28 -15.07 -8.43
C LYS A 154 13.65 -16.15 -7.41
N SER A 155 13.01 -16.16 -6.25
CA SER A 155 13.23 -17.17 -5.22
C SER A 155 12.76 -18.56 -5.64
N VAL A 156 11.56 -18.68 -6.23
CA VAL A 156 10.99 -19.96 -6.62
C VAL A 156 11.73 -20.56 -7.82
N LEU A 157 11.94 -19.75 -8.87
CA LEU A 157 12.53 -20.21 -10.14
C LEU A 157 14.06 -20.27 -10.11
N GLY A 158 14.69 -19.31 -9.43
CA GLY A 158 16.15 -19.17 -9.40
C GLY A 158 16.80 -19.63 -8.09
N GLY A 159 16.02 -19.87 -7.02
CA GLY A 159 16.58 -20.27 -5.73
C GLY A 159 17.31 -19.16 -4.98
N GLU A 160 17.16 -17.89 -5.38
CA GLU A 160 17.87 -16.75 -4.79
C GLU A 160 16.94 -15.82 -4.00
N PRO A 161 17.34 -15.35 -2.80
CA PRO A 161 18.54 -15.73 -2.03
C PRO A 161 18.46 -17.14 -1.42
N TYR A 162 17.27 -17.74 -1.43
CA TYR A 162 17.03 -19.14 -1.11
C TYR A 162 15.73 -19.57 -1.81
N ARG A 163 15.50 -20.87 -1.96
CA ARG A 163 14.33 -21.39 -2.67
C ARG A 163 13.10 -21.45 -1.79
N ILE A 164 12.06 -20.70 -2.15
CA ILE A 164 10.70 -20.95 -1.64
C ILE A 164 10.11 -22.15 -2.38
N ARG A 165 9.60 -23.11 -1.62
CA ARG A 165 9.03 -24.36 -2.13
C ARG A 165 7.52 -24.43 -2.00
N ALA A 166 6.93 -23.69 -1.07
CA ALA A 166 5.51 -23.75 -0.81
C ALA A 166 4.88 -22.35 -0.72
N LEU A 167 3.63 -22.22 -1.17
CA LEU A 167 2.83 -21.01 -1.07
C LEU A 167 1.40 -21.35 -0.66
N ILE A 168 0.85 -20.59 0.30
CA ILE A 168 -0.58 -20.56 0.59
C ILE A 168 -1.08 -19.19 0.10
N ASN A 169 -1.89 -19.20 -0.96
CA ASN A 169 -2.54 -18.01 -1.48
C ASN A 169 -3.95 -17.88 -0.91
N LEU A 170 -4.17 -16.87 -0.07
CA LEU A 170 -5.43 -16.60 0.62
C LEU A 170 -6.18 -15.47 -0.10
N GLY A 171 -7.22 -15.80 -0.86
CA GLY A 171 -8.08 -14.83 -1.53
C GLY A 171 -7.38 -13.96 -2.58
N GLY A 172 -6.16 -14.31 -2.99
CA GLY A 172 -5.41 -13.59 -4.01
C GLY A 172 -5.66 -14.11 -5.42
N SER A 173 -5.36 -13.26 -6.40
CA SER A 173 -5.41 -13.54 -7.84
C SER A 173 -4.09 -13.09 -8.48
N LEU A 174 -3.00 -13.78 -8.17
CA LEU A 174 -1.63 -13.38 -8.45
C LEU A 174 -1.36 -13.20 -9.95
N ILE A 175 -1.80 -14.13 -10.80
CA ILE A 175 -1.62 -14.06 -12.26
C ILE A 175 -2.32 -12.84 -12.85
N THR A 176 -3.43 -12.40 -12.26
CA THR A 176 -4.23 -11.26 -12.73
C THR A 176 -3.74 -9.94 -12.15
N ALA A 177 -3.32 -9.93 -10.87
CA ALA A 177 -3.04 -8.71 -10.13
C ALA A 177 -1.62 -8.18 -10.32
N TRP A 178 -0.66 -9.04 -10.67
CA TRP A 178 0.75 -8.66 -10.79
C TRP A 178 1.19 -8.53 -12.26
N PRO A 179 2.21 -7.68 -12.54
CA PRO A 179 2.79 -7.57 -13.87
C PRO A 179 3.43 -8.89 -14.31
N ASP A 180 3.51 -9.09 -15.62
CA ASP A 180 4.02 -10.30 -16.28
C ASP A 180 3.29 -11.60 -15.85
N PRO A 181 2.04 -11.81 -16.31
CA PRO A 181 1.28 -13.03 -16.02
C PRO A 181 2.01 -14.32 -16.39
N ALA A 182 2.86 -14.29 -17.43
CA ALA A 182 3.61 -15.47 -17.88
C ALA A 182 4.66 -15.89 -16.85
N LEU A 183 5.36 -14.93 -16.23
CA LEU A 183 6.27 -15.18 -15.12
C LEU A 183 5.55 -15.79 -13.92
N TRP A 184 4.37 -15.28 -13.56
CA TRP A 184 3.61 -15.82 -12.43
C TRP A 184 3.08 -17.23 -12.69
N ARG A 185 2.64 -17.54 -13.91
CA ARG A 185 2.30 -18.92 -14.31
C ARG A 185 3.46 -19.88 -14.12
N LYS A 186 4.66 -19.51 -14.58
CA LYS A 186 5.88 -20.31 -14.38
C LYS A 186 6.23 -20.46 -12.90
N THR A 187 6.10 -19.37 -12.15
CA THR A 187 6.39 -19.33 -10.70
C THR A 187 5.48 -20.29 -9.93
N LEU A 188 4.16 -20.21 -10.16
CA LEU A 188 3.19 -21.06 -9.46
C LEU A 188 3.37 -22.54 -9.83
N ALA A 189 3.67 -22.84 -11.10
CA ALA A 189 3.93 -24.20 -11.57
C ALA A 189 5.21 -24.85 -11.02
N ALA A 190 6.15 -24.06 -10.48
CA ALA A 190 7.45 -24.52 -10.01
C ALA A 190 7.53 -24.73 -8.49
N LEU A 191 6.44 -24.46 -7.77
CA LEU A 191 6.31 -24.75 -6.35
C LEU A 191 6.17 -26.26 -6.12
N ASP A 192 6.73 -26.76 -5.02
CA ASP A 192 6.55 -28.14 -4.57
C ASP A 192 5.18 -28.34 -3.90
N LEU A 193 4.58 -27.24 -3.38
CA LEU A 193 3.22 -27.22 -2.83
C LEU A 193 2.59 -25.84 -3.02
N PHE A 194 1.48 -25.78 -3.74
CA PHE A 194 0.67 -24.58 -3.90
C PHE A 194 -0.77 -24.82 -3.42
N VAL A 195 -1.18 -24.08 -2.38
CA VAL A 195 -2.53 -24.11 -1.84
C VAL A 195 -3.26 -22.82 -2.19
N CYS A 196 -4.42 -22.93 -2.82
CA CYS A 196 -5.28 -21.80 -3.14
C CYS A 196 -6.54 -21.84 -2.25
N ILE A 197 -6.65 -20.91 -1.30
CA ILE A 197 -7.84 -20.72 -0.47
C ILE A 197 -8.65 -19.60 -1.09
N ASN A 198 -9.78 -19.91 -1.73
CA ASN A 198 -10.51 -18.92 -2.51
C ASN A 198 -12.02 -19.21 -2.58
N ARG A 199 -12.78 -18.17 -2.97
CA ARG A 199 -14.25 -18.24 -3.13
C ARG A 199 -14.65 -18.68 -4.54
N HIS A 200 -13.76 -18.45 -5.50
CA HIS A 200 -13.99 -18.74 -6.90
C HIS A 200 -12.75 -19.42 -7.48
N HIS A 201 -12.95 -20.18 -8.57
CA HIS A 201 -11.83 -20.64 -9.38
C HIS A 201 -11.16 -19.43 -10.05
N THR A 202 -9.92 -19.18 -9.66
CA THR A 202 -9.07 -18.14 -10.25
C THR A 202 -8.08 -18.75 -11.23
N ALA A 203 -7.43 -17.93 -12.06
CA ALA A 203 -6.34 -18.38 -12.92
C ALA A 203 -5.21 -19.08 -12.12
N ASP A 204 -5.00 -18.66 -10.87
CA ASP A 204 -4.02 -19.27 -9.97
C ASP A 204 -4.41 -20.70 -9.60
N SER A 205 -5.70 -20.96 -9.35
CA SER A 205 -6.18 -22.27 -8.89
C SER A 205 -5.89 -23.41 -9.88
N ALA A 206 -5.69 -23.10 -11.16
CA ALA A 206 -5.27 -24.07 -12.18
C ALA A 206 -3.86 -24.65 -11.95
N TYR A 207 -3.05 -24.01 -11.09
CA TYR A 207 -1.70 -24.44 -10.73
C TYR A 207 -1.64 -25.00 -9.29
N ALA A 208 -2.74 -24.96 -8.53
CA ALA A 208 -2.73 -25.35 -7.14
C ALA A 208 -2.83 -26.87 -6.99
N ASP A 209 -2.04 -27.44 -6.08
CA ASP A 209 -2.17 -28.83 -5.64
C ASP A 209 -3.44 -29.03 -4.81
N LEU A 210 -3.84 -27.99 -4.06
CA LEU A 210 -5.04 -28.00 -3.22
C LEU A 210 -5.81 -26.70 -3.40
N VAL A 211 -7.12 -26.84 -3.71
CA VAL A 211 -8.06 -25.73 -3.69
C VAL A 211 -9.00 -25.93 -2.50
N LEU A 212 -9.01 -24.96 -1.59
CA LEU A 212 -9.87 -24.99 -0.40
C LEU A 212 -10.96 -23.92 -0.52
N PRO A 213 -12.25 -24.29 -0.44
CA PRO A 213 -13.34 -23.34 -0.59
C PRO A 213 -13.46 -22.42 0.63
N ALA A 214 -13.38 -21.11 0.39
CA ALA A 214 -13.54 -20.09 1.41
C ALA A 214 -14.93 -19.45 1.36
N THR A 215 -15.48 -19.15 2.53
CA THR A 215 -16.75 -18.43 2.66
C THR A 215 -16.64 -16.98 2.17
N THR A 216 -17.70 -16.49 1.54
CA THR A 216 -17.90 -15.09 1.15
C THR A 216 -18.10 -14.17 2.37
N GLY A 217 -18.21 -12.86 2.10
CA GLY A 217 -18.50 -11.87 3.14
C GLY A 217 -19.88 -12.06 3.79
N TYR A 218 -20.81 -12.76 3.13
CA TYR A 218 -22.19 -12.94 3.58
C TYR A 218 -22.38 -14.20 4.45
N GLU A 219 -21.43 -15.13 4.41
CA GLU A 219 -21.48 -16.41 5.12
C GLU A 219 -20.72 -16.39 6.46
N ASN A 220 -20.10 -15.25 6.79
CA ASN A 220 -19.27 -15.09 7.99
C ASN A 220 -19.73 -13.92 8.85
N THR A 221 -19.81 -14.15 10.15
CA THR A 221 -19.76 -13.06 11.12
C THR A 221 -18.34 -12.49 11.15
N SER A 222 -18.21 -11.17 10.98
CA SER A 222 -16.93 -10.46 10.94
C SER A 222 -17.10 -9.06 11.51
N PHE A 223 -16.02 -8.28 11.59
CA PHE A 223 -16.10 -6.86 11.88
C PHE A 223 -15.28 -6.06 10.87
N MET A 224 -15.58 -4.77 10.74
CA MET A 224 -14.75 -3.78 10.04
C MET A 224 -14.58 -2.55 10.93
N ARG A 225 -13.43 -1.86 10.79
CA ARG A 225 -13.14 -0.63 11.54
C ARG A 225 -13.17 0.58 10.62
N TYR A 226 -13.69 1.67 11.15
CA TYR A 226 -13.75 2.98 10.50
C TYR A 226 -13.24 4.03 11.49
N GLY A 227 -11.91 4.24 11.49
CA GLY A 227 -11.24 5.09 12.48
C GLY A 227 -11.47 4.58 13.91
N PRO A 228 -12.14 5.36 14.78
CA PRO A 228 -12.44 4.95 16.16
C PRO A 228 -13.64 4.00 16.25
N LEU A 229 -14.40 3.80 15.18
CA LEU A 229 -15.59 2.96 15.17
C LEU A 229 -15.25 1.53 14.73
N PHE A 230 -16.03 0.57 15.21
CA PHE A 230 -16.12 -0.76 14.63
C PHE A 230 -17.59 -1.07 14.31
N LYS A 231 -17.79 -1.88 13.28
CA LYS A 231 -19.11 -2.39 12.90
C LYS A 231 -19.03 -3.89 12.74
N ILE A 232 -19.96 -4.61 13.36
CA ILE A 232 -20.13 -6.04 13.14
C ILE A 232 -20.85 -6.21 11.80
N ARG A 233 -20.33 -7.13 10.99
CA ARG A 233 -21.02 -7.70 9.85
C ARG A 233 -21.60 -9.04 10.31
N GLU A 234 -22.91 -9.08 10.44
CA GLU A 234 -23.64 -10.30 10.77
C GLU A 234 -23.65 -11.24 9.57
N ARG A 235 -23.69 -12.54 9.88
CA ARG A 235 -23.87 -13.57 8.87
C ARG A 235 -25.28 -13.50 8.30
N LEU A 236 -25.39 -13.48 6.98
CA LEU A 236 -26.65 -13.40 6.24
C LEU A 236 -27.18 -14.77 5.80
N LEU A 237 -26.28 -15.74 5.60
CA LEU A 237 -26.63 -17.12 5.26
C LEU A 237 -25.60 -18.10 5.84
N GLU A 238 -25.98 -19.38 5.96
CA GLU A 238 -25.03 -20.44 6.29
C GLU A 238 -23.99 -20.64 5.17
N PRO A 239 -22.77 -21.09 5.50
CA PRO A 239 -21.78 -21.50 4.50
C PRO A 239 -22.36 -22.47 3.47
N VAL A 240 -22.13 -22.18 2.20
CA VAL A 240 -22.59 -23.01 1.09
C VAL A 240 -21.61 -24.15 0.84
N GLY A 241 -22.14 -25.38 0.76
CA GLY A 241 -21.34 -26.58 0.56
C GLY A 241 -20.37 -26.82 1.72
N GLU A 242 -19.09 -27.07 1.39
CA GLU A 242 -18.03 -27.29 2.38
C GLU A 242 -17.17 -26.05 2.63
N ALA A 243 -17.64 -24.86 2.19
CA ALA A 243 -16.90 -23.62 2.38
C ALA A 243 -16.68 -23.32 3.87
N ARG A 244 -15.47 -22.86 4.20
CA ARG A 244 -15.11 -22.47 5.57
C ARG A 244 -14.51 -21.08 5.62
N ASN A 245 -14.60 -20.43 6.78
CA ASN A 245 -13.91 -19.17 7.01
C ASN A 245 -12.40 -19.32 6.82
N ASP A 246 -11.79 -18.43 6.03
CA ASP A 246 -10.36 -18.44 5.72
C ASP A 246 -9.48 -18.52 6.98
N ALA A 247 -9.83 -17.77 8.03
CA ALA A 247 -9.09 -17.77 9.29
C ALA A 247 -9.22 -19.11 10.03
N LEU A 248 -10.39 -19.75 9.98
CA LEU A 248 -10.60 -21.07 10.60
C LEU A 248 -9.90 -22.19 9.82
N ILE A 249 -9.77 -22.07 8.49
CA ILE A 249 -8.94 -22.97 7.69
C ILE A 249 -7.48 -22.91 8.18
N LEU A 250 -6.95 -21.70 8.37
CA LEU A 250 -5.59 -21.51 8.88
C LEU A 250 -5.44 -21.96 10.35
N ALA A 251 -6.45 -21.75 11.19
CA ALA A 251 -6.45 -22.22 12.58
C ALA A 251 -6.42 -23.77 12.66
N GLU A 252 -7.19 -24.45 11.81
CA GLU A 252 -7.17 -25.91 11.73
C GLU A 252 -5.81 -26.44 11.23
N LEU A 253 -5.18 -25.74 10.28
CA LEU A 253 -3.81 -26.05 9.87
C LEU A 253 -2.84 -25.90 11.05
N ALA A 254 -2.91 -24.80 11.79
CA ALA A 254 -2.09 -24.58 12.98
C ALA A 254 -2.29 -25.67 14.05
N ARG A 255 -3.52 -26.13 14.26
CA ARG A 255 -3.86 -27.24 15.16
C ARG A 255 -3.16 -28.53 14.74
N ARG A 256 -3.19 -28.87 13.45
CA ARG A 256 -2.52 -30.06 12.90
C ARG A 256 -1.00 -29.98 12.99
N LEU A 257 -0.44 -28.77 12.95
CA LEU A 257 0.99 -28.51 13.12
C LEU A 257 1.43 -28.40 14.59
N GLY A 258 0.53 -28.63 15.55
CA GLY A 258 0.85 -28.72 16.98
C GLY A 258 0.83 -27.40 17.75
N TYR A 259 0.51 -26.28 17.10
CA TYR A 259 0.50 -24.95 17.73
C TYR A 259 -0.88 -24.25 17.67
N GLY A 260 -1.95 -25.03 17.46
CA GLY A 260 -3.33 -24.52 17.45
C GLY A 260 -3.74 -23.81 18.72
N HIS A 261 -3.13 -24.09 19.88
CA HIS A 261 -3.40 -23.41 21.15
C HIS A 261 -3.09 -21.89 21.12
N LEU A 262 -2.38 -21.40 20.09
CA LEU A 262 -2.11 -19.98 19.88
C LEU A 262 -3.23 -19.25 19.13
N TYR A 263 -4.15 -19.97 18.51
CA TYR A 263 -5.16 -19.44 17.60
C TYR A 263 -6.57 -19.87 18.03
N PRO A 264 -7.60 -19.06 17.75
CA PRO A 264 -8.99 -19.39 18.06
C PRO A 264 -9.50 -20.60 17.29
#